data_AF-A0A2E0FBY5-F1
#
_entry.id   AF-A0A2E0FBY5-F1
#
_cell.length_a   1.000
_cell.length_b   1.000
_cell.length_c   1.000
_cell.angle_alpha   90.00
_cell.angle_beta   90.00
_cell.angle_gamma   90.00
#
_symmetry.space_group_name_H-M   'P 1'
#
loop_
_entity.id
_entity.type
_entity.pdbx_description
1 polymer ?
#
loop_
_entity_poly.entity_id
_entity_poly.type
_entity_poly.pdbx_seq_one_letter_code
_entity_poly.pdbx_strand_id
1 'polypeptide(L)'
;MKTTITKSLIQFITVTTFLTVIFRISLSEFLNEQLWSLVFIPPLIYFILMYVSGRYFGIKEYKYLPIGDIGFRFHVSTFIVFLIVSYLMYYLGYMSNSEPRGILDITISIWGIFLIIHMILFFKSKNDNIMGINKEDIFD
;
A
#
# COMPACT_ATOMS: atom_id res chain seq x y z
N MET A 1 -16.48 -6.75 -20.48
CA MET A 1 -15.26 -7.42 -19.97
C MET A 1 -14.87 -6.74 -18.67
N LYS A 2 -14.76 -7.47 -17.55
CA LYS A 2 -14.23 -6.89 -16.32
C LYS A 2 -12.70 -6.83 -16.44
N THR A 3 -12.13 -5.64 -16.31
CA THR A 3 -10.69 -5.38 -16.50
C THR A 3 -9.93 -5.46 -15.18
N THR A 4 -8.67 -5.88 -15.22
CA THR A 4 -7.76 -5.92 -14.04
C THR A 4 -7.44 -4.53 -13.48
N ILE A 5 -7.63 -3.48 -14.27
CA ILE A 5 -7.60 -2.09 -13.79
C ILE A 5 -9.04 -1.61 -13.69
N THR A 6 -9.48 -1.30 -12.48
CA THR A 6 -10.84 -0.85 -12.17
C THR A 6 -10.85 0.60 -11.73
N LYS A 7 -12.03 1.23 -11.80
CA LYS A 7 -12.22 2.60 -11.31
C LYS A 7 -11.86 2.74 -9.83
N SER A 8 -12.26 1.78 -8.98
CA SER A 8 -11.95 1.83 -7.54
C SER A 8 -10.45 1.70 -7.28
N LEU A 9 -9.74 0.85 -8.04
CA LEU A 9 -8.29 0.72 -7.92
C LEU A 9 -7.57 2.02 -8.34
N ILE A 10 -7.99 2.65 -9.45
CA ILE A 10 -7.42 3.94 -9.89
C ILE A 10 -7.65 5.00 -8.80
N GLN A 11 -8.86 5.11 -8.28
CA GLN A 11 -9.18 6.06 -7.21
C GLN A 11 -8.35 5.80 -5.94
N PHE A 12 -8.18 4.52 -5.56
CA PHE A 12 -7.33 4.13 -4.45
C PHE A 12 -5.86 4.52 -4.68
N ILE A 13 -5.32 4.29 -5.88
CA ILE A 13 -3.96 4.72 -6.24
C ILE A 13 -3.83 6.24 -6.12
N THR A 14 -4.78 7.01 -6.65
CA THR A 14 -4.75 8.48 -6.54
C THR A 14 -4.73 8.95 -5.09
N VAL A 15 -5.61 8.41 -4.24
CA VAL A 15 -5.66 8.74 -2.81
C VAL A 15 -4.37 8.33 -2.11
N THR A 16 -3.88 7.12 -2.37
CA THR A 16 -2.64 6.60 -1.78
C THR A 16 -1.44 7.45 -2.16
N THR A 17 -1.33 7.90 -3.41
CA THR A 17 -0.27 8.80 -3.85
C THR A 17 -0.30 10.11 -3.08
N PHE A 18 -1.47 10.73 -2.97
CA PHE A 18 -1.62 11.97 -2.21
C PHE A 18 -1.25 11.80 -0.72
N LEU A 19 -1.77 10.75 -0.08
CA LEU A 19 -1.48 10.44 1.31
C LEU A 19 0.01 10.15 1.53
N THR A 20 0.66 9.45 0.60
CA THR A 20 2.10 9.13 0.69
C THR A 20 2.94 10.40 0.58
N VAL A 21 2.63 11.30 -0.35
CA VAL A 21 3.33 12.58 -0.49
C VAL A 21 3.21 13.40 0.79
N ILE A 22 1.99 13.54 1.33
CA ILE A 22 1.77 14.26 2.60
C ILE A 22 2.58 13.61 3.72
N PHE A 23 2.49 12.29 3.86
CA PHE A 23 3.24 11.55 4.88
C PHE A 23 4.75 11.85 4.81
N ARG A 24 5.35 11.77 3.61
CA ARG A 24 6.79 11.98 3.43
C ARG A 24 7.18 13.43 3.74
N ILE A 25 6.41 14.41 3.29
CA ILE A 25 6.65 15.83 3.61
C ILE A 25 6.57 16.04 5.13
N SER A 26 5.49 15.58 5.77
CA SER A 26 5.29 15.75 7.21
C SER A 26 6.36 15.05 8.04
N LEU A 27 6.78 13.84 7.65
CA LEU A 27 7.85 13.11 8.34
C LEU A 27 9.18 13.87 8.24
N SER A 28 9.56 14.30 7.04
CA SER A 28 10.79 15.05 6.84
C SER A 28 10.78 16.39 7.58
N GLU A 29 9.63 17.08 7.65
CA GLU A 29 9.51 18.33 8.42
C GLU A 29 9.73 18.10 9.92
N PHE A 30 9.07 17.10 10.50
CA PHE A 30 9.22 16.77 11.93
C PHE A 30 10.67 16.42 12.28
N LEU A 31 11.38 15.77 11.38
CA LEU A 31 12.78 15.40 11.55
C LEU A 31 13.71 16.62 11.40
N ASN A 32 13.43 17.51 10.45
CA ASN A 32 14.18 18.75 10.28
C ASN A 32 14.04 19.69 11.48
N GLU A 33 12.82 19.79 12.04
CA GLU A 33 12.54 20.55 13.27
C GLU A 33 12.98 19.83 14.55
N GLN A 34 13.57 18.65 14.45
CA GLN A 34 14.06 17.85 15.58
C GLN A 34 12.96 17.51 16.61
N LEU A 35 11.72 17.35 16.15
CA LEU A 35 10.56 17.00 16.98
C LEU A 35 10.52 15.50 17.31
N TRP A 36 11.62 14.94 17.83
CA TRP A 36 11.85 13.49 17.97
C TRP A 36 10.73 12.76 18.72
N SER A 37 10.18 13.37 19.76
CA SER A 37 9.08 12.80 20.54
C SER A 37 7.75 12.72 19.79
N LEU A 38 7.61 13.46 18.68
CA LEU A 38 6.41 13.55 17.87
C LEU A 38 6.56 12.89 16.49
N VAL A 39 7.76 12.40 16.13
CA VAL A 39 8.05 11.75 14.83
C VAL A 39 7.16 10.54 14.56
N PHE A 40 6.57 9.91 15.59
CA PHE A 40 5.62 8.81 15.42
C PHE A 40 4.24 9.26 14.90
N ILE A 41 3.92 10.56 14.93
CA ILE A 41 2.60 11.09 14.53
C ILE A 41 2.36 10.94 13.02
N PRO A 42 3.26 11.40 12.11
CA PRO A 42 3.06 11.20 10.67
C PRO A 42 2.80 9.75 10.24
N PRO A 43 3.59 8.73 10.66
CA PRO A 43 3.32 7.34 10.27
C PRO A 43 2.02 6.80 10.90
N LEU A 44 1.65 7.21 12.11
CA LEU A 44 0.39 6.79 12.74
C LEU A 44 -0.82 7.31 11.96
N ILE A 45 -0.84 8.60 11.63
CA ILE A 45 -1.91 9.21 10.83
C ILE A 45 -1.98 8.57 9.45
N TYR A 46 -0.82 8.40 8.80
CA TYR A 46 -0.74 7.73 7.50
C TYR A 46 -1.32 6.31 7.54
N PHE A 47 -0.97 5.52 8.56
CA PHE A 47 -1.50 4.17 8.75
C PHE A 47 -3.03 4.15 8.83
N ILE A 48 -3.62 5.03 9.67
CA ILE A 48 -5.08 5.11 9.85
C ILE A 48 -5.76 5.48 8.52
N LEU A 49 -5.27 6.52 7.84
CA LEU A 49 -5.85 6.99 6.59
C LEU A 49 -5.74 5.94 5.47
N MET A 50 -4.61 5.23 5.40
CA MET A 50 -4.40 4.14 4.46
C MET A 50 -5.31 2.95 4.76
N TYR A 51 -5.49 2.59 6.03
CA TYR A 51 -6.42 1.53 6.43
C TYR A 51 -7.85 1.85 6.02
N VAL A 52 -8.34 3.05 6.37
CA VAL A 52 -9.70 3.50 6.02
C VAL A 52 -9.89 3.55 4.50
N SER A 53 -8.92 4.10 3.76
CA SER A 53 -8.96 4.17 2.30
C SER A 53 -9.00 2.77 1.68
N GLY A 54 -8.11 1.88 2.10
CA GLY A 54 -8.04 0.50 1.61
C GLY A 54 -9.35 -0.26 1.86
N ARG A 55 -9.94 -0.12 3.05
CA ARG A 55 -11.24 -0.73 3.38
C ARG A 55 -12.35 -0.16 2.51
N TYR A 56 -12.44 1.17 2.38
CA TYR A 56 -13.49 1.83 1.60
C TYR A 56 -13.46 1.42 0.12
N PHE A 57 -12.30 1.50 -0.53
CA PHE A 57 -12.17 1.13 -1.94
C PHE A 57 -12.20 -0.38 -2.15
N GLY A 58 -11.71 -1.18 -1.20
CA GLY A 58 -11.77 -2.63 -1.25
C GLY A 58 -13.20 -3.17 -1.21
N ILE A 59 -14.08 -2.61 -0.37
CA ILE A 59 -15.51 -2.97 -0.35
C ILE A 59 -16.18 -2.63 -1.68
N LYS A 60 -15.87 -1.46 -2.27
CA LYS A 60 -16.40 -1.07 -3.59
C LYS A 60 -15.92 -2.00 -4.70
N GLU A 61 -14.64 -2.36 -4.65
CA GLU A 61 -14.03 -3.29 -5.61
C GLU A 61 -14.68 -4.67 -5.52
N TYR A 62 -14.85 -5.20 -4.31
CA TYR A 62 -15.51 -6.50 -4.08
C TYR A 62 -16.92 -6.55 -4.65
N LYS A 63 -17.72 -5.48 -4.48
CA LYS A 63 -19.06 -5.39 -5.06
C LYS A 63 -19.05 -5.39 -6.60
N TYR A 64 -18.01 -4.87 -7.24
CA TYR A 64 -17.89 -4.79 -8.70
C TYR A 64 -17.30 -6.07 -9.30
N LEU A 65 -16.25 -6.60 -8.68
CA LEU A 65 -15.45 -7.72 -9.12
C LEU A 65 -15.13 -8.61 -7.89
N PRO A 66 -16.02 -9.54 -7.50
CA PRO A 66 -15.82 -10.40 -6.33
C PRO A 66 -14.80 -11.52 -6.63
N ILE A 67 -13.62 -11.17 -7.13
CA ILE A 67 -12.50 -12.08 -7.36
C ILE A 67 -11.61 -12.02 -6.11
N GLY A 68 -11.02 -13.16 -5.73
CA GLY A 68 -10.12 -13.28 -4.57
C GLY A 68 -8.80 -12.51 -4.67
N ASP A 69 -8.58 -11.68 -5.70
CA ASP A 69 -7.30 -10.97 -5.94
C ASP A 69 -7.28 -9.50 -5.50
N ILE A 70 -8.40 -8.99 -4.98
CA ILE A 70 -8.59 -7.56 -4.67
C ILE A 70 -7.55 -7.07 -3.66
N GLY A 71 -7.37 -7.81 -2.57
CA GLY A 71 -6.42 -7.43 -1.51
C GLY A 71 -4.99 -7.34 -2.04
N PHE A 72 -4.56 -8.33 -2.82
CA PHE A 72 -3.21 -8.36 -3.36
C PHE A 72 -2.93 -7.18 -4.30
N ARG A 73 -3.87 -6.85 -5.20
CA ARG A 73 -3.75 -5.68 -6.10
C ARG A 73 -3.56 -4.39 -5.33
N PHE A 74 -4.29 -4.20 -4.24
CA PHE A 74 -4.18 -2.99 -3.41
C PHE A 74 -2.84 -2.92 -2.66
N HIS A 75 -2.33 -4.05 -2.17
CA HIS A 75 -1.01 -4.11 -1.54
C HIS A 75 0.12 -3.80 -2.53
N VAL A 76 0.07 -4.37 -3.74
CA VAL A 76 1.04 -4.09 -4.81
C VAL A 76 1.00 -2.60 -5.19
N SER A 77 -0.19 -2.04 -5.40
CA SER A 77 -0.33 -0.61 -5.71
C SER A 77 0.23 0.29 -4.61
N THR A 78 -0.05 -0.03 -3.34
CA THR A 78 0.47 0.73 -2.20
C THR A 78 2.00 0.68 -2.16
N PHE A 79 2.58 -0.51 -2.36
CA PHE A 79 4.02 -0.69 -2.39
C PHE A 79 4.69 0.13 -3.51
N ILE A 80 4.16 0.04 -4.74
CA ILE A 80 4.70 0.77 -5.90
C ILE A 80 4.61 2.29 -5.68
N VAL A 81 3.47 2.78 -5.19
CA VAL A 81 3.30 4.22 -4.91
C VAL A 81 4.30 4.67 -3.84
N PHE A 82 4.42 3.92 -2.74
CA PHE A 82 5.36 4.25 -1.67
C PHE A 82 6.82 4.28 -2.16
N LEU A 83 7.23 3.25 -2.91
CA LEU A 83 8.53 3.15 -3.56
C LEU A 83 8.81 4.38 -4.42
N ILE A 84 7.94 4.67 -5.39
CA ILE A 84 8.14 5.74 -6.37
C ILE A 84 8.18 7.10 -5.66
N VAL A 85 7.19 7.41 -4.82
CA VAL A 85 7.11 8.71 -4.15
C VAL A 85 8.32 8.93 -3.25
N SER A 86 8.71 7.92 -2.47
CA SER A 86 9.82 8.07 -1.52
C SER A 86 11.16 8.27 -2.22
N TYR A 87 11.45 7.52 -3.30
CA TYR A 87 12.67 7.73 -4.08
C TYR A 87 12.64 9.03 -4.87
N LEU A 88 11.48 9.46 -5.41
CA LEU A 88 11.37 10.76 -6.05
C LEU A 88 11.71 11.88 -5.05
N MET A 89 11.16 11.84 -3.85
CA MET A 89 11.48 12.84 -2.82
C MET A 89 12.96 12.80 -2.40
N TYR A 90 13.56 11.62 -2.32
CA TYR A 90 15.00 11.47 -2.09
C TYR A 90 15.81 12.16 -3.21
N TYR A 91 15.57 11.81 -4.47
CA TYR A 91 16.33 12.34 -5.61
C TYR A 91 16.11 13.84 -5.86
N LEU A 92 14.94 14.36 -5.49
CA LEU A 92 14.63 15.79 -5.57
C LEU A 92 15.15 16.59 -4.36
N GLY A 93 15.76 15.94 -3.36
CA GLY A 93 16.33 16.61 -2.19
C GLY A 93 15.30 17.11 -1.18
N TYR A 94 14.10 16.53 -1.16
CA TYR A 94 13.02 16.90 -0.23
C TYR A 94 13.02 16.09 1.08
N MET A 95 13.94 15.13 1.23
CA MET A 95 14.07 14.36 2.46
C MET A 95 14.91 15.07 3.51
N SER A 96 14.57 14.88 4.79
CA SER A 96 15.40 15.36 5.89
C SER A 96 16.80 14.74 5.87
N ASN A 97 17.81 15.50 6.28
CA ASN A 97 19.18 15.00 6.49
C ASN A 97 19.25 13.92 7.58
N SER A 98 18.24 13.85 8.45
CA SER A 98 18.10 12.80 9.47
C SER A 98 17.42 11.53 8.94
N GLU A 99 17.05 11.49 7.65
CA GLU A 99 16.57 10.30 6.95
C GLU A 99 17.60 9.84 5.89
N PRO A 100 18.69 9.16 6.29
CA PRO A 100 19.64 8.62 5.33
C PRO A 100 18.95 7.61 4.40
N ARG A 101 19.33 7.63 3.12
CA ARG A 101 18.80 6.71 2.08
C ARG A 101 18.77 5.25 2.53
N GLY A 102 19.79 4.80 3.27
CA GLY A 102 19.87 3.42 3.75
C GLY A 102 18.65 2.98 4.57
N ILE A 103 18.03 3.88 5.35
CA ILE A 103 16.80 3.57 6.09
C ILE A 103 15.62 3.37 5.12
N LEU A 104 15.55 4.17 4.05
CA LEU A 104 14.53 4.01 3.02
C LEU A 104 14.70 2.67 2.28
N ASP A 105 15.93 2.34 1.89
CA ASP A 105 16.27 1.08 1.20
C ASP A 105 15.89 -0.15 2.06
N ILE A 106 16.21 -0.11 3.37
CA ILE A 106 15.84 -1.17 4.32
C ILE A 106 14.32 -1.28 4.46
N THR A 107 13.62 -0.14 4.62
CA THR A 107 12.16 -0.11 4.79
C THR A 107 11.45 -0.75 3.59
N ILE A 108 11.86 -0.38 2.37
CA ILE A 108 11.30 -0.92 1.13
C ILE A 108 11.63 -2.39 0.97
N SER A 109 12.83 -2.82 1.37
CA SER A 109 13.22 -4.23 1.32
C SER A 109 12.36 -5.08 2.24
N ILE A 110 12.13 -4.64 3.49
CA ILE A 110 11.26 -5.31 4.46
C ILE A 110 9.82 -5.39 3.92
N TRP A 111 9.29 -4.28 3.39
CA TRP A 111 7.95 -4.25 2.80
C TRP A 111 7.84 -5.16 1.55
N GLY A 112 8.90 -5.21 0.74
CA GLY A 112 8.98 -6.08 -0.43
C GLY A 112 8.91 -7.56 -0.05
N ILE A 113 9.59 -7.97 1.02
CA ILE A 113 9.50 -9.33 1.57
C ILE A 113 8.07 -9.64 2.00
N PHE A 114 7.41 -8.74 2.74
CA PHE A 114 6.00 -8.92 3.12
C PHE A 114 5.08 -9.01 1.91
N LEU A 115 5.34 -8.23 0.85
CA LEU A 115 4.57 -8.31 -0.39
C LEU A 115 4.75 -9.65 -1.12
N ILE A 116 5.97 -10.19 -1.14
CA ILE A 116 6.25 -11.53 -1.69
C ILE A 116 5.49 -12.60 -0.90
N ILE A 117 5.46 -12.50 0.43
CA ILE A 117 4.67 -13.41 1.27
C ILE A 117 3.18 -13.32 0.89
N HIS A 118 2.63 -12.11 0.75
CA HIS A 118 1.24 -11.93 0.31
C HIS A 118 0.99 -12.51 -1.08
N MET A 119 1.94 -12.39 -2.01
CA MET A 119 1.87 -12.98 -3.35
C MET A 119 1.79 -14.51 -3.29
N ILE A 120 2.61 -15.17 -2.47
CA ILE A 120 2.59 -16.62 -2.29
C ILE A 120 1.24 -17.07 -1.73
N LEU A 121 0.74 -16.40 -0.69
CA LEU A 121 -0.56 -16.70 -0.09
C LEU A 121 -1.71 -16.51 -1.09
N PHE A 122 -1.64 -15.46 -1.91
CA PHE A 122 -2.59 -15.21 -2.98
C PHE A 122 -2.62 -16.36 -4.01
N PHE A 123 -1.47 -16.81 -4.49
CA PHE A 123 -1.42 -17.93 -5.45
C PHE A 123 -1.93 -19.24 -4.85
N LYS A 124 -1.64 -19.49 -3.57
CA LYS A 124 -2.19 -20.66 -2.87
C LYS A 124 -3.72 -20.60 -2.81
N SER A 125 -4.29 -19.49 -2.35
CA SER A 125 -5.74 -19.29 -2.29
C SER A 125 -6.40 -19.40 -3.68
N LYS A 126 -5.74 -18.90 -4.73
CA LYS A 126 -6.21 -19.03 -6.11
C LYS A 126 -6.30 -20.48 -6.58
N ASN A 127 -5.33 -21.32 -6.21
CA ASN A 127 -5.30 -22.73 -6.58
C ASN A 127 -6.34 -23.56 -5.83
N ASP A 128 -6.79 -23.07 -4.67
CA ASP A 128 -7.77 -23.74 -3.80
C ASP A 128 -9.22 -23.27 -4.05
N ASN A 129 -9.45 -22.40 -5.04
CA ASN A 129 -10.79 -21.95 -5.45
C ASN A 129 -11.11 -22.32 -6.92
N ILE A 130 -12.40 -22.43 -7.24
CA ILE A 130 -12.91 -22.53 -8.61
C ILE A 130 -13.73 -21.28 -8.86
N MET A 131 -13.33 -20.48 -9.86
CA MET A 131 -14.01 -19.23 -10.22
C MET A 131 -14.14 -18.21 -9.05
N GLY A 132 -13.24 -18.27 -8.06
CA GLY A 132 -13.26 -17.40 -6.88
C GLY A 132 -14.11 -17.90 -5.71
N ILE A 133 -14.71 -19.09 -5.81
CA ILE A 133 -15.44 -19.77 -4.72
C ILE A 133 -14.53 -20.88 -4.17
N ASN A 134 -14.37 -20.98 -2.85
CA ASN A 134 -13.55 -22.06 -2.28
C ASN A 134 -14.12 -23.40 -2.70
N LYS A 135 -13.25 -24.36 -3.02
CA LYS A 135 -13.69 -25.69 -3.46
C LYS A 135 -14.60 -26.38 -2.44
N GLU A 136 -14.39 -26.11 -1.15
CA GLU A 136 -15.21 -26.64 -0.06
C GLU A 136 -16.65 -26.12 -0.15
N ASP A 137 -16.85 -24.84 -0.47
CA ASP A 137 -18.16 -24.18 -0.56
C ASP A 137 -18.96 -24.54 -1.84
N ILE A 138 -18.39 -25.34 -2.76
CA ILE A 138 -19.02 -25.70 -4.06
C ILE A 138 -19.74 -27.04 -3.99
N PHE A 139 -19.29 -27.93 -3.12
CA PHE A 139 -19.81 -29.29 -3.01
C PHE A 139 -20.63 -29.53 -1.74
N ASP A 140 -20.85 -28.48 -0.94
CA ASP A 140 -21.85 -28.38 0.12
C ASP A 140 -23.16 -27.77 -0.40
#